data_AF-A0A914Y431-F1
#
_entry.id   AF-A0A914Y431-F1
#
_cell.length_a   1.000
_cell.length_b   1.000
_cell.length_c   1.000
_cell.angle_alpha   90.00
_cell.angle_beta   90.00
_cell.angle_gamma   90.00
#
_symmetry.space_group_name_H-M   'P 1'
#
loop_
_entity.id
_entity.type
_entity.pdbx_description
1 polymer ?
#
loop_
_entity_poly.entity_id
_entity_poly.type
_entity_poly.pdbx_seq_one_letter_code
_entity_poly.pdbx_strand_id
1 'polypeptide(L)'
;MGVIASEFTPRSQEPLLNKIHTMVHGLRQLDKLREQFVDVRVPVELLEYVDQGKNPQLYTKEFLDRTLNKNKEINGKIELYKKFQASLLRELCSEQPQDVLNYAENRPFTINRLPS
;
A
#
# COMPACT_ATOMS: atom_id res chain seq x y z
N MET A 1 -20.18 1.98 -32.31
CA MET A 1 -19.79 3.28 -32.90
C MET A 1 -18.83 3.09 -34.06
N GLY A 2 -17.80 2.24 -33.93
CA GLY A 2 -16.85 1.94 -35.00
C GLY A 2 -17.48 1.63 -36.36
N VAL A 3 -18.43 0.70 -36.43
CA VAL A 3 -19.05 0.26 -37.70
C VAL A 3 -19.98 1.31 -38.35
N ILE A 4 -20.74 2.05 -37.54
CA ILE A 4 -21.66 3.10 -38.06
C ILE A 4 -20.87 4.35 -38.50
N ALA A 5 -19.75 4.63 -37.84
CA ALA A 5 -18.87 5.71 -38.21
C ALA A 5 -18.01 5.39 -39.45
N SER A 6 -17.65 4.12 -39.67
CA SER A 6 -16.90 3.68 -40.86
C SER A 6 -17.76 3.58 -42.12
N GLU A 7 -19.06 3.30 -41.99
CA GLU A 7 -20.01 3.17 -43.10
C GLU A 7 -21.18 4.17 -42.93
N PHE A 8 -20.86 5.46 -42.89
CA PHE A 8 -21.88 6.48 -42.69
C PHE A 8 -22.81 6.59 -43.91
N THR A 9 -24.10 6.37 -43.67
CA THR A 9 -25.18 6.63 -44.63
C THR A 9 -26.18 7.63 -44.04
N PRO A 10 -26.95 8.39 -44.84
CA PRO A 10 -27.96 9.33 -44.33
C PRO A 10 -28.97 8.66 -43.36
N ARG A 11 -29.26 7.38 -43.58
CA ARG A 11 -30.15 6.56 -42.73
C ARG A 11 -29.55 6.20 -41.37
N SER A 12 -28.23 6.34 -41.22
CA SER A 12 -27.49 6.01 -39.99
C SER A 12 -27.30 7.20 -39.03
N GLN A 13 -27.71 8.41 -39.45
CA GLN A 13 -27.55 9.65 -38.69
C GLN A 13 -28.30 9.64 -37.35
N GLU A 14 -29.58 9.25 -37.35
CA GLU A 14 -30.40 9.23 -36.14
C GLU A 14 -29.91 8.15 -35.13
N PRO A 15 -29.61 6.90 -35.52
CA PRO A 15 -29.00 5.92 -34.61
C PRO A 15 -27.63 6.35 -34.06
N LEU A 16 -26.82 7.06 -34.86
CA LEU A 16 -25.53 7.59 -34.42
C LEU A 16 -25.73 8.67 -33.34
N LEU A 17 -26.63 9.63 -33.59
CA LEU A 17 -26.94 10.71 -32.65
C LEU A 17 -27.48 10.15 -31.33
N ASN A 18 -28.39 9.18 -31.39
CA ASN A 18 -28.91 8.51 -30.20
C ASN A 18 -27.79 7.82 -29.40
N LYS A 19 -26.82 7.17 -30.06
CA LYS A 19 -25.67 6.57 -29.37
C LYS A 19 -24.74 7.61 -28.75
N ILE A 20 -24.52 8.75 -29.41
CA ILE A 20 -23.76 9.86 -28.84
C ILE A 20 -24.47 10.40 -27.59
N HIS A 21 -25.79 10.62 -27.66
CA HIS A 21 -26.58 11.06 -26.51
C HIS A 21 -26.49 10.07 -25.34
N THR A 22 -26.59 8.76 -25.61
CA THR A 22 -26.43 7.72 -24.58
C THR A 22 -25.03 7.74 -23.98
N MET A 23 -23.98 7.92 -24.78
CA MET A 23 -22.59 8.00 -24.29
C MET A 23 -22.37 9.24 -23.42
N VAL A 24 -22.82 10.41 -23.88
CA VAL A 24 -22.73 11.67 -23.11
C VAL A 24 -23.51 11.55 -21.80
N HIS A 25 -24.70 10.96 -21.85
CA HIS A 25 -25.50 10.71 -20.66
C HIS A 25 -24.79 9.75 -19.69
N GLY A 26 -24.20 8.67 -20.18
CA GLY A 26 -23.41 7.73 -19.38
C GLY A 26 -22.21 8.41 -18.71
N LEU A 27 -21.44 9.24 -19.44
CA LEU A 27 -20.33 9.98 -18.87
C LEU A 27 -20.78 10.96 -17.77
N ARG A 28 -21.92 11.64 -17.97
CA ARG A 28 -22.51 12.52 -16.93
C ARG A 28 -22.96 11.75 -15.70
N GLN A 29 -23.48 10.54 -15.86
CA GLN A 29 -23.82 9.68 -14.73
C GLN A 29 -22.57 9.22 -13.97
N LEU A 30 -21.50 8.84 -14.68
CA LEU A 30 -20.23 8.49 -14.05
C LEU A 30 -19.64 9.66 -13.25
N ASP A 31 -19.70 10.88 -13.78
CA ASP A 31 -19.24 12.07 -13.06
C ASP A 31 -20.05 12.32 -11.77
N LYS A 32 -21.37 12.08 -11.78
CA LYS A 32 -22.19 12.16 -10.55
C LYS A 32 -21.85 11.06 -9.54
N LEU A 33 -21.56 9.85 -10.02
CA LEU A 33 -21.19 8.73 -9.14
C LEU A 33 -19.86 8.96 -8.44
N ARG A 34 -18.98 9.83 -8.95
CA ARG A 34 -17.70 10.14 -8.31
C ARG A 34 -17.85 10.55 -6.83
N GLU A 35 -18.96 11.23 -6.51
CA GLU A 35 -19.26 11.70 -5.14
C GLU A 35 -19.42 10.53 -4.16
N GLN A 36 -19.81 9.35 -4.64
CA GLN A 36 -19.95 8.14 -3.82
C GLN A 36 -18.60 7.48 -3.48
N PHE A 37 -17.52 7.86 -4.19
CA PHE A 37 -16.19 7.27 -4.04
C PHE A 37 -15.14 8.26 -3.53
N VAL A 38 -15.55 9.42 -3.01
CA VAL A 38 -14.65 10.47 -2.53
C VAL A 38 -13.73 9.97 -1.41
N ASP A 39 -14.22 9.06 -0.57
CA ASP A 39 -13.43 8.49 0.53
C ASP A 39 -12.51 7.33 0.09
N VAL A 40 -12.61 6.88 -1.16
CA VAL A 40 -11.76 5.80 -1.68
C VAL A 40 -10.43 6.39 -2.15
N ARG A 41 -9.37 6.08 -1.42
CA ARG A 41 -8.01 6.45 -1.80
C ARG A 41 -7.36 5.32 -2.58
N VAL A 42 -6.92 5.62 -3.80
CA VAL A 42 -6.22 4.67 -4.67
C VAL A 42 -4.72 4.96 -4.62
N PRO A 43 -3.86 3.96 -4.32
CA PRO A 43 -2.42 4.12 -4.40
C PRO A 43 -1.98 4.52 -5.83
N VAL A 44 -1.09 5.50 -5.94
CA VAL A 44 -0.62 6.00 -7.25
C VAL A 44 0.13 4.89 -8.01
N GLU A 45 0.85 4.05 -7.27
CA GLU A 45 1.58 2.89 -7.80
C GLU A 45 0.65 1.88 -8.49
N LEU A 46 -0.64 1.85 -8.12
CA LEU A 46 -1.63 0.99 -8.79
C LEU A 46 -1.90 1.44 -10.23
N LEU A 47 -1.78 2.74 -10.52
CA LEU A 47 -2.02 3.30 -11.85
C LEU A 47 -1.06 2.69 -12.88
N GLU A 48 0.20 2.44 -12.51
CA GLU A 48 1.16 1.80 -13.40
C GLU A 48 0.73 0.39 -13.82
N TYR A 49 0.03 -0.35 -12.95
CA TYR A 49 -0.51 -1.67 -13.30
C TYR A 49 -1.65 -1.52 -14.30
N VAL A 50 -2.53 -0.54 -14.10
CA VAL A 50 -3.66 -0.28 -15.00
C VAL A 50 -3.18 0.20 -16.37
N ASP A 51 -2.23 1.14 -16.42
CA ASP A 51 -1.68 1.70 -17.66
C ASP A 51 -0.96 0.63 -18.51
N GLN A 52 -0.34 -0.35 -17.85
CA GLN A 52 0.31 -1.48 -18.51
C GLN A 52 -0.67 -2.63 -18.85
N GLY A 53 -1.97 -2.49 -18.54
CA GLY A 53 -2.96 -3.55 -18.73
C GLY A 53 -2.78 -4.77 -17.81
N LYS A 54 -2.02 -4.62 -16.72
CA LYS A 54 -1.84 -5.67 -15.70
C LYS A 54 -3.04 -5.72 -14.78
N ASN A 55 -3.27 -6.88 -14.16
CA ASN A 55 -4.30 -7.04 -13.15
C ASN A 55 -3.96 -6.22 -11.88
N PRO A 56 -4.79 -5.26 -11.46
CA PRO A 56 -4.58 -4.46 -10.25
C PRO A 56 -4.43 -5.29 -8.96
N GLN A 57 -4.99 -6.50 -8.92
CA GLN A 57 -4.84 -7.41 -7.77
C GLN A 57 -3.40 -7.90 -7.54
N LEU A 58 -2.55 -7.83 -8.57
CA LEU A 58 -1.13 -8.16 -8.45
C LEU A 58 -0.42 -7.15 -7.53
N TYR A 59 -0.74 -5.86 -7.65
CA TYR A 59 -0.20 -4.84 -6.74
C TYR A 59 -0.56 -5.17 -5.28
N THR A 60 -1.82 -5.51 -5.02
CA THR A 60 -2.29 -5.87 -3.68
C THR A 60 -1.48 -7.04 -3.11
N LYS A 61 -1.31 -8.10 -3.90
CA LYS A 61 -0.51 -9.26 -3.51
C LYS A 61 0.93 -8.87 -3.18
N GLU A 62 1.60 -8.18 -4.11
CA GLU A 62 3.00 -7.81 -3.92
C GLU A 62 3.20 -6.84 -2.76
N PHE A 63 2.25 -5.93 -2.52
CA PHE A 63 2.27 -5.02 -1.38
C PHE A 63 2.18 -5.78 -0.04
N LEU A 64 1.29 -6.77 0.04
CA LEU A 64 1.17 -7.63 1.22
C LEU A 64 2.45 -8.45 1.43
N ASP A 65 3.01 -9.04 0.37
CA ASP A 65 4.24 -9.82 0.44
C ASP A 65 5.43 -8.97 0.90
N ARG A 66 5.58 -7.75 0.34
CA ARG A 66 6.61 -6.78 0.77
C ARG A 66 6.45 -6.42 2.25
N THR A 67 5.22 -6.13 2.68
CA THR A 67 4.92 -5.76 4.08
C THR A 67 5.25 -6.90 5.04
N LEU A 68 4.88 -8.13 4.69
CA LEU A 68 5.15 -9.32 5.49
C LEU A 68 6.65 -9.61 5.59
N ASN A 69 7.37 -9.52 4.47
CA ASN A 69 8.82 -9.68 4.46
C ASN A 69 9.51 -8.60 5.30
N LYS A 70 9.05 -7.34 5.19
CA LYS A 70 9.61 -6.25 5.98
C LYS A 70 9.37 -6.43 7.47
N ASN A 71 8.17 -6.88 7.86
CA ASN A 71 7.85 -7.18 9.25
C ASN A 71 8.76 -8.28 9.81
N LYS A 72 8.95 -9.38 9.08
CA LYS A 72 9.89 -10.45 9.46
C LYS A 72 11.32 -9.94 9.60
N GLU A 73 11.80 -9.14 8.66
CA GLU A 73 13.14 -8.54 8.69
C GLU A 73 13.34 -7.67 9.93
N ILE A 74 12.37 -6.79 10.23
CA ILE A 74 12.43 -5.89 11.40
C ILE A 74 12.38 -6.69 12.71
N ASN A 75 11.54 -7.71 12.82
CA ASN A 75 11.51 -8.58 13.99
C ASN A 75 12.83 -9.32 14.20
N GLY A 76 13.43 -9.83 13.13
CA GLY A 76 14.75 -10.46 13.19
C GLY A 76 15.84 -9.49 13.67
N LYS A 77 15.81 -8.23 13.20
CA LYS A 77 16.71 -7.18 13.68
C LYS A 77 16.49 -6.89 15.17
N ILE A 78 15.24 -6.76 15.62
CA ILE A 78 14.92 -6.55 17.04
C ILE A 78 15.50 -7.69 17.90
N GLU A 79 15.32 -8.95 17.47
CA GLU A 79 15.84 -10.09 18.20
C GLU A 79 17.37 -10.10 18.25
N LEU A 80 18.02 -9.78 17.13
CA LEU A 80 19.48 -9.66 17.05
C LEU A 80 20.01 -8.57 17.98
N TYR A 81 19.39 -7.39 17.99
CA TYR A 81 19.78 -6.31 18.89
C TYR A 81 19.57 -6.67 20.37
N LYS A 82 18.49 -7.39 20.71
CA LYS A 82 18.28 -7.90 22.07
C LYS A 82 19.38 -8.89 22.48
N LYS A 83 19.73 -9.83 21.61
CA LYS A 83 20.82 -10.80 21.85
C LYS A 83 22.18 -10.10 21.99
N PHE A 84 22.47 -9.15 21.11
CA PHE A 84 23.69 -8.35 21.17
C PHE A 84 23.78 -7.55 22.47
N GLN A 85 22.70 -6.88 22.87
CA GLN A 85 22.63 -6.16 24.14
C GLN A 85 22.90 -7.10 25.33
N ALA A 86 22.29 -8.28 25.36
CA ALA A 86 22.49 -9.24 26.45
C ALA A 86 23.95 -9.75 26.50
N SER A 87 24.56 -10.06 25.36
CA SER A 87 25.96 -10.47 25.28
C SER A 87 26.91 -9.36 25.73
N LEU A 88 26.67 -8.12 25.28
CA LEU A 88 27.50 -6.97 25.63
C LEU A 88 27.42 -6.68 27.14
N LEU A 89 26.22 -6.69 27.72
CA LEU A 89 26.05 -6.49 29.16
C LEU A 89 26.73 -7.59 29.97
N ARG A 90 26.69 -8.85 29.51
CA ARG A 90 27.37 -9.97 30.16
C ARG A 90 28.89 -9.77 30.19
N GLU A 91 29.48 -9.36 29.08
CA GLU A 91 30.93 -9.08 29.00
C GLU A 91 31.31 -7.86 29.84
N LEU A 92 30.51 -6.78 29.77
CA LEU A 92 30.74 -5.57 30.54
C LEU A 92 30.59 -5.79 32.05
N CYS A 93 29.70 -6.68 32.49
CA CYS A 93 29.59 -7.08 33.90
C CYS A 93 30.89 -7.73 34.42
N SER A 94 31.61 -8.44 33.55
CA SER A 94 32.87 -9.11 33.92
C SER A 94 34.02 -8.12 34.04
N GLU A 95 34.10 -7.15 33.12
CA GLU A 95 35.22 -6.20 33.05
C GLU A 95 34.99 -4.94 33.92
N GLN A 96 33.77 -4.41 33.95
CA GLN A 96 33.41 -3.13 34.57
C GLN A 96 32.03 -3.17 35.27
N PRO A 97 31.91 -3.86 36.42
CA PRO A 97 30.62 -4.07 37.09
C PRO A 97 29.95 -2.78 37.62
N GLN A 98 30.74 -1.77 38.02
CA GLN A 98 30.22 -0.49 38.54
C GLN A 98 29.48 0.31 37.45
N ASP A 99 29.98 0.29 36.22
CA ASP A 99 29.37 1.00 35.09
C ASP A 99 28.06 0.33 34.66
N VAL A 100 27.97 -1.00 34.73
CA VAL A 100 26.72 -1.73 34.44
C VAL A 100 25.64 -1.44 35.49
N LEU A 101 26.00 -1.34 36.76
CA LEU A 101 25.06 -0.96 37.83
C LEU A 101 24.50 0.45 37.58
N ASN A 102 25.36 1.42 37.28
CA ASN A 102 24.95 2.78 36.94
C ASN A 102 24.05 2.82 35.69
N TYR A 103 24.34 1.99 34.68
CA TYR A 103 23.48 1.87 33.50
C TYR A 103 22.10 1.25 33.83
N ALA A 104 22.05 0.24 34.69
CA ALA A 104 20.80 -0.41 35.10
C ALA A 104 19.87 0.54 35.87
N GLU A 105 20.44 1.38 36.75
CA GLU A 105 19.68 2.38 37.50
C GLU A 105 19.14 3.51 36.62
N ASN A 106 19.88 3.90 35.58
CA ASN A 106 19.53 5.02 34.69
C ASN A 106 18.85 4.59 33.38
N ARG A 107 18.56 3.29 33.20
CA ARG A 107 17.98 2.78 31.95
C ARG A 107 16.58 3.40 31.75
N PRO A 108 16.31 4.09 30.62
CA PRO A 108 14.98 4.60 30.34
C PRO A 108 13.98 3.44 30.18
N PHE A 109 12.79 3.61 30.75
CA PHE A 109 11.65 2.72 30.53
C PHE A 109 11.21 2.80 29.05
N THR A 110 11.77 1.96 28.18
CA THR A 110 11.34 1.89 26.78
C THR A 110 10.94 0.49 26.36
N ILE A 111 9.62 0.35 26.14
CA ILE A 111 8.93 -0.51 25.17
C ILE A 111 9.08 -2.03 25.37
N ASN A 112 8.77 -2.52 26.57
CA ASN A 112 8.31 -3.91 26.77
C ASN A 112 6.81 -3.93 27.14
N ARG A 113 5.98 -3.27 26.34
CA ARG A 113 4.55 -3.59 26.27
C ARG A 113 4.10 -3.62 24.82
N LEU A 114 4.09 -4.82 24.26
CA LEU A 114 2.99 -5.28 23.42
C LEU A 114 2.66 -6.70 23.85
N PRO A 115 1.61 -6.90 24.65
CA PRO A 115 0.87 -8.16 24.66
C PRO A 115 -0.54 -7.93 24.12
N SER A 116 -0.88 -8.66 23.07
CA SER A 116 -2.12 -9.41 22.91
C SER A 116 -1.89 -10.44 21.82
#